data_AF-A0A535RL16-F1
#
_entry.id   AF-A0A535RL16-F1
#
_cell.length_a   1.000
_cell.length_b   1.000
_cell.length_c   1.000
_cell.angle_alpha   90.00
_cell.angle_beta   90.00
_cell.angle_gamma   90.00
#
_symmetry.space_group_name_H-M   'P 1'
#
loop_
_entity.id
_entity.type
_entity.pdbx_description
1 polymer ?
#
loop_
_entity_poly.entity_id
_entity_poly.type
_entity_poly.pdbx_seq_one_letter_code
_entity_poly.pdbx_strand_id
1 'polypeptide(L)'
;MELLRVANAAGRKVEWNAAPEAITAAAEWFFPYLERFIWGVNSLADHYVIEGVDFLPAQVAQLSAQYPIRAVFLGCSRMTLEGLNQFPGRSQVYGSLPEAQRRQIVQDVPRWSAFIRQEAERFGYTYVDMVSDFSQRLAEAEMVLTTSV
;
A
#
# COMPACT_ATOMS: atom_id res chain seq x y z
N MET A 1 -7.65 10.47 29.66
CA MET A 1 -7.41 10.53 28.21
C MET A 1 -7.23 9.10 27.73
N GLU A 2 -8.27 8.49 27.17
CA GLU A 2 -8.13 7.20 26.49
C GLU A 2 -7.68 7.47 25.05
N LEU A 3 -6.44 7.09 24.74
CA LEU A 3 -5.98 6.93 23.37
C LEU A 3 -6.88 5.90 22.68
N LEU A 4 -7.62 6.34 21.66
CA LEU A 4 -8.26 5.55 20.60
C LEU A 4 -8.34 4.04 20.93
N ARG A 5 -9.29 3.67 21.78
CA ARG A 5 -9.77 2.30 21.81
C ARG A 5 -10.45 2.08 20.47
N VAL A 6 -9.75 1.43 19.54
CA VAL A 6 -10.39 0.72 18.45
C VAL A 6 -11.18 -0.39 19.14
N ALA A 7 -12.40 -0.06 19.55
CA ALA A 7 -13.38 -1.03 19.99
C ALA A 7 -13.45 -2.11 18.92
N ASN A 8 -13.67 -3.36 19.33
CA ASN A 8 -13.99 -4.46 18.43
C ASN A 8 -15.30 -4.16 17.69
N ALA A 9 -15.27 -3.22 16.76
CA ALA A 9 -16.40 -2.79 15.95
C ALA A 9 -16.57 -3.79 14.81
N ALA A 10 -17.83 -4.03 14.43
CA ALA A 10 -18.17 -4.64 13.15
C ALA A 10 -17.38 -3.91 12.05
N GLY A 11 -16.47 -4.62 11.37
CA GLY A 11 -15.48 -4.00 10.48
C GLY A 11 -14.04 -4.51 10.65
N ARG A 12 -13.75 -5.39 11.63
CA ARG A 12 -12.52 -6.17 11.59
C ARG A 12 -12.55 -6.98 10.28
N LYS A 13 -11.68 -6.66 9.32
CA LYS A 13 -11.54 -7.43 8.06
C LYS A 13 -11.22 -8.88 8.45
N VAL A 14 -12.24 -9.74 8.49
CA VAL A 14 -12.11 -11.18 8.76
C VAL A 14 -11.55 -11.89 7.54
N GLU A 15 -11.77 -11.29 6.36
CA GLU A 15 -11.31 -11.77 5.07
C GLU A 15 -10.63 -10.65 4.29
N TRP A 16 -9.54 -11.03 3.64
CA TRP A 16 -8.88 -10.20 2.66
C TRP A 16 -9.67 -10.31 1.36
N ASN A 17 -10.13 -9.18 0.81
CA ASN A 17 -10.90 -9.17 -0.43
C ASN A 17 -10.14 -8.33 -1.46
N ALA A 18 -9.55 -9.01 -2.45
CA ALA A 18 -8.80 -8.38 -3.54
C ALA A 18 -9.67 -8.07 -4.78
N ALA A 19 -11.00 -8.06 -4.64
CA ALA A 19 -11.88 -7.53 -5.68
C ALA A 19 -11.61 -6.03 -5.86
N PRO A 20 -11.53 -5.53 -7.11
CA PRO A 20 -11.31 -4.10 -7.38
C PRO A 20 -12.28 -3.18 -6.62
N GLU A 21 -13.55 -3.57 -6.50
CA GLU A 21 -14.57 -2.79 -5.81
C GLU A 21 -14.28 -2.68 -4.31
N ALA A 22 -13.77 -3.76 -3.70
CA ALA A 22 -13.41 -3.78 -2.29
C ALA A 22 -12.14 -2.95 -2.01
N ILE A 23 -11.17 -3.00 -2.92
CA ILE A 23 -9.95 -2.18 -2.86
C ILE A 23 -10.33 -0.70 -2.96
N THR A 24 -11.15 -0.33 -3.94
CA THR A 24 -11.62 1.05 -4.12
C THR A 24 -12.41 1.55 -2.92
N ALA A 25 -13.37 0.76 -2.42
CA ALA A 25 -14.17 1.16 -1.26
C ALA A 25 -13.31 1.36 0.00
N ALA A 26 -12.29 0.52 0.21
CA ALA A 26 -11.37 0.69 1.33
C ALA A 26 -10.56 1.99 1.20
N ALA A 27 -10.04 2.27 0.00
CA ALA A 27 -9.29 3.48 -0.27
C ALA A 27 -10.16 4.74 -0.12
N GLU A 28 -11.40 4.72 -0.62
CA GLU A 28 -12.36 5.83 -0.48
C GLU A 28 -12.69 6.10 0.98
N TRP A 29 -12.91 5.05 1.77
CA TRP A 29 -13.17 5.18 3.21
C TRP A 29 -11.99 5.81 3.95
N PHE A 30 -10.76 5.47 3.58
CA PHE A 30 -9.56 6.00 4.21
C PHE A 30 -9.18 7.41 3.73
N PHE A 31 -9.60 7.80 2.53
CA PHE A 31 -9.14 9.01 1.86
C PHE A 31 -9.23 10.32 2.68
N PRO A 32 -10.34 10.61 3.41
CA PRO A 32 -10.44 11.83 4.20
C PRO A 32 -9.37 11.92 5.31
N TYR A 33 -8.95 10.77 5.84
CA TYR A 33 -7.92 10.71 6.87
C TYR A 33 -6.53 10.96 6.27
N LEU A 34 -6.25 10.41 5.08
CA LEU A 34 -5.02 10.69 4.35
C LEU A 34 -4.91 12.18 4.01
N GLU A 35 -5.97 12.77 3.47
CA GLU A 35 -5.99 14.21 3.13
C GLU A 35 -5.71 15.07 4.36
N ARG A 36 -6.37 14.77 5.49
CA ARG A 36 -6.15 15.50 6.74
C ARG A 36 -4.74 15.32 7.28
N PHE A 37 -4.16 14.12 7.14
CA PHE A 37 -2.79 13.83 7.54
C PHE A 37 -1.79 14.64 6.70
N ILE A 38 -1.92 14.62 5.38
CA ILE A 38 -1.07 15.36 4.44
C ILE A 38 -1.12 16.86 4.71
N TRP A 39 -2.33 17.41 4.90
CA TRP A 39 -2.51 18.80 5.27
C TRP A 39 -1.75 19.16 6.56
N GLY A 40 -1.86 18.31 7.59
CA GLY A 40 -1.21 18.53 8.87
C GLY A 40 0.32 18.45 8.79
N VAL A 41 0.86 17.41 8.16
CA VAL A 41 2.31 17.19 8.10
C VAL A 41 3.03 18.20 7.21
N ASN A 42 2.40 18.66 6.12
CA ASN A 42 2.95 19.75 5.28
C ASN A 42 3.16 21.06 6.04
N SER A 43 2.47 21.26 7.17
CA SER A 43 2.69 22.43 8.03
C SER A 43 3.85 22.26 9.02
N LEU A 44 4.39 21.05 9.16
CA LEU A 44 5.35 20.68 10.21
C LEU A 44 6.71 20.23 9.68
N ALA A 45 6.76 19.74 8.44
CA ALA A 45 7.99 19.23 7.83
C ALA A 45 8.03 19.55 6.34
N ASP A 46 9.22 19.91 5.86
CA ASP A 46 9.46 20.17 4.44
C ASP A 46 9.37 18.88 3.60
N HIS A 47 9.76 17.74 4.20
CA HIS A 47 9.76 16.43 3.55
C HIS A 47 9.32 15.34 4.54
N TYR A 48 8.47 14.43 4.07
CA TYR A 48 7.99 13.27 4.82
C TYR A 48 7.65 12.13 3.87
N VAL A 49 7.62 10.90 4.39
CA VAL A 49 7.26 9.69 3.65
C VAL A 49 6.04 9.06 4.31
N ILE A 50 5.07 8.65 3.50
CA ILE A 50 3.89 7.91 3.93
C ILE A 50 3.95 6.54 3.26
N GLU A 51 3.99 5.49 4.07
CA GLU A 51 3.89 4.10 3.62
C GLU A 51 2.59 3.51 4.13
N GLY A 52 1.87 2.78 3.28
CA GLY A 52 0.62 2.16 3.66
C GLY A 52 -0.06 1.46 2.51
N VAL A 53 -1.03 0.64 2.89
CA VAL A 53 -2.00 0.05 1.96
C VAL A 53 -3.25 0.92 1.90
N ASP A 54 -4.12 0.67 0.92
CA ASP A 54 -5.37 1.43 0.71
C ASP A 54 -5.18 2.88 0.21
N PHE A 55 -4.06 3.15 -0.49
CA PHE A 55 -3.88 4.38 -1.27
C PHE A 55 -3.93 4.07 -2.77
N LEU A 56 -4.73 4.83 -3.52
CA LEU A 56 -4.84 4.66 -4.96
C LEU A 56 -4.07 5.74 -5.74
N PRO A 57 -3.53 5.40 -6.93
CA PRO A 57 -2.95 6.37 -7.85
C PRO A 57 -3.86 7.55 -8.16
N ALA A 58 -5.16 7.31 -8.34
CA ALA A 58 -6.16 8.37 -8.56
C ALA A 58 -6.22 9.39 -7.40
N GLN A 59 -6.14 8.91 -6.17
CA GLN A 59 -6.18 9.74 -4.97
C GLN A 59 -4.90 10.56 -4.80
N VAL A 60 -3.75 9.96 -5.12
CA VAL A 60 -2.48 10.70 -5.14
C VAL A 60 -2.51 11.77 -6.22
N ALA A 61 -3.08 11.50 -7.40
CA ALA A 61 -3.25 12.51 -8.45
C ALA A 61 -4.12 13.68 -7.98
N GLN A 62 -5.24 13.39 -7.30
CA GLN A 62 -6.11 14.40 -6.73
C GLN A 62 -5.39 15.27 -5.69
N LEU A 63 -4.61 14.66 -4.80
CA LEU A 63 -3.86 15.38 -3.77
C LEU A 63 -2.67 16.16 -4.35
N SER A 64 -2.05 15.64 -5.42
CA SER A 64 -0.93 16.29 -6.10
C SER A 64 -1.32 17.62 -6.78
N ALA A 65 -2.62 17.84 -7.03
CA ALA A 65 -3.12 19.12 -7.48
C ALA A 65 -3.04 20.22 -6.38
N GLN A 66 -2.88 19.84 -5.12
CA GLN A 66 -2.87 20.74 -3.97
C GLN A 66 -1.53 20.75 -3.22
N TYR A 67 -0.77 19.65 -3.28
CA TYR A 67 0.46 19.46 -2.52
C TYR A 67 1.59 18.91 -3.42
N PRO A 68 2.87 19.29 -3.17
CA PRO A 68 4.01 18.75 -3.91
C PRO A 68 4.31 17.32 -3.48
N ILE A 69 3.65 16.35 -4.11
CA ILE A 69 3.77 14.92 -3.77
C ILE A 69 4.60 14.19 -4.83
N ARG A 70 5.58 13.40 -4.36
CA ARG A 70 6.23 12.35 -5.15
C ARG A 70 5.74 11.00 -4.66
N ALA A 71 5.42 10.10 -5.58
CA ALA A 71 4.90 8.79 -5.23
C ALA A 71 5.44 7.71 -6.18
N VAL A 72 5.65 6.53 -5.60
CA VAL A 72 5.93 5.28 -6.29
C VAL A 72 4.99 4.23 -5.72
N PHE A 73 4.42 3.41 -6.58
CA PHE A 73 3.55 2.31 -6.16
C PHE A 73 4.30 1.00 -6.22
N LEU A 74 4.10 0.15 -5.21
CA LEU A 74 4.74 -1.15 -5.11
C LEU A 74 3.68 -2.23 -5.24
N GLY A 75 4.05 -3.36 -5.83
CA GLY A 75 3.24 -4.57 -5.78
C GLY A 75 4.09 -5.81 -5.97
N CYS A 76 3.45 -6.97 -6.02
CA CYS A 76 4.10 -8.26 -6.20
C CYS A 76 3.25 -9.13 -7.12
N SER A 77 3.63 -9.20 -8.40
CA SER A 77 2.89 -9.95 -9.42
C SER A 77 2.94 -11.47 -9.23
N ARG A 78 3.90 -11.97 -8.45
CA ARG A 78 4.06 -13.39 -8.13
C ARG A 78 4.42 -13.58 -6.66
N MET A 79 3.45 -14.06 -5.90
CA MET A 79 3.64 -14.50 -4.51
C MET A 79 3.60 -16.03 -4.45
N THR A 80 4.44 -16.63 -3.61
CA THR A 80 4.38 -18.06 -3.26
C THR A 80 4.24 -18.19 -1.75
N LEU A 81 3.74 -19.33 -1.26
CA LEU A 81 3.69 -19.60 0.19
C LEU A 81 5.08 -19.58 0.81
N GLU A 82 6.07 -20.14 0.11
CA GLU A 82 7.46 -20.13 0.54
C GLU A 82 7.98 -18.69 0.64
N GLY A 83 7.75 -17.87 -0.39
CA GLY A 83 8.12 -16.46 -0.39
C GLY A 83 7.45 -15.68 0.73
N LEU A 84 6.15 -15.91 0.96
CA LEU A 84 5.42 -15.29 2.08
C LEU A 84 6.00 -15.68 3.45
N ASN A 85 6.44 -16.93 3.62
CA ASN A 85 7.04 -17.41 4.86
C ASN A 85 8.48 -16.92 5.06
N GLN A 86 9.23 -16.75 3.97
CA GLN A 86 10.62 -16.27 3.98
C GLN A 86 10.73 -14.75 3.97
N PHE A 87 9.61 -14.03 3.77
CA PHE A 87 9.63 -12.58 3.69
C PHE A 87 10.11 -11.99 5.01
N PRO A 88 11.25 -11.27 5.03
CA PRO A 88 11.84 -10.72 6.25
C PRO A 88 11.11 -9.46 6.73
N GLY A 89 9.86 -9.25 6.30
CA GLY A 89 9.06 -8.10 6.70
C GLY A 89 9.03 -7.96 8.22
N ARG A 90 8.92 -6.72 8.71
CA ARG A 90 8.95 -6.41 10.14
C ARG A 90 7.85 -7.10 10.97
N SER A 91 6.87 -7.69 10.30
CA SER A 91 5.74 -8.38 10.91
C SER A 91 5.89 -9.89 10.78
N GLN A 92 6.48 -10.52 11.81
CA GLN A 92 6.50 -11.99 11.97
C GLN A 92 5.09 -12.61 12.00
N VAL A 93 4.06 -11.77 12.15
CA VAL A 93 2.66 -12.16 12.26
C VAL A 93 2.21 -12.98 11.05
N TYR A 94 2.71 -12.71 9.84
CA TYR A 94 2.29 -13.45 8.64
C TYR A 94 2.63 -14.94 8.70
N GLY A 95 3.79 -15.30 9.26
CA GLY A 95 4.17 -16.71 9.45
C GLY A 95 3.32 -17.44 10.49
N SER A 96 2.71 -16.69 11.42
CA SER A 96 1.83 -17.22 12.47
C SER A 96 0.36 -17.37 12.05
N LEU A 97 -0.01 -16.87 10.87
CA LEU A 97 -1.39 -16.96 10.38
C LEU A 97 -1.77 -18.41 10.03
N PRO A 98 -3.05 -18.80 10.23
CA PRO A 98 -3.59 -20.05 9.74
C PRO A 98 -3.24 -20.26 8.26
N GLU A 99 -2.90 -21.49 7.88
CA GLU A 99 -2.45 -21.81 6.51
C GLU A 99 -3.48 -21.38 5.45
N ALA A 100 -4.76 -21.56 5.72
CA ALA A 100 -5.83 -21.11 4.82
C ALA A 100 -5.75 -19.60 4.52
N GLN A 101 -5.47 -18.78 5.54
CA GLN A 101 -5.31 -17.34 5.38
C GLN A 101 -4.03 -17.00 4.61
N ARG A 102 -2.92 -17.70 4.88
CA ARG A 102 -1.68 -17.53 4.11
C ARG A 102 -1.87 -17.87 2.64
N ARG A 103 -2.59 -18.95 2.33
CA ARG A 103 -2.96 -19.34 0.96
C ARG A 103 -3.83 -18.27 0.29
N GLN A 104 -4.77 -17.69 1.02
CA GLN A 104 -5.59 -16.59 0.51
C GLN A 104 -4.73 -15.37 0.14
N ILE A 105 -3.81 -14.96 1.04
CA ILE A 105 -2.88 -13.86 0.77
C ILE A 105 -2.06 -14.10 -0.49
N VAL A 106 -1.52 -15.31 -0.67
CA VAL A 106 -0.75 -15.68 -1.87
C VAL A 106 -1.57 -15.54 -3.15
N GLN A 107 -2.87 -15.79 -3.10
CA GLN A 107 -3.77 -15.64 -4.26
C GLN A 107 -4.17 -14.19 -4.50
N ASP A 108 -4.33 -13.42 -3.44
CA ASP A 108 -4.88 -12.07 -3.51
C ASP A 108 -3.85 -10.98 -3.81
N VAL A 109 -2.62 -11.12 -3.30
CA VAL A 109 -1.55 -10.14 -3.53
C VAL A 109 -1.29 -9.89 -5.02
N PRO A 110 -1.16 -10.91 -5.89
CA PRO A 110 -1.01 -10.69 -7.32
C PRO A 110 -2.19 -9.94 -7.97
N ARG A 111 -3.43 -10.21 -7.53
CA ARG A 111 -4.63 -9.56 -8.06
C ARG A 111 -4.67 -8.09 -7.69
N TRP A 112 -4.39 -7.79 -6.42
CA TRP A 112 -4.30 -6.42 -5.95
C TRP A 112 -3.17 -5.67 -6.68
N SER A 113 -2.00 -6.31 -6.81
CA SER A 113 -0.84 -5.73 -7.50
C SER A 113 -1.14 -5.42 -8.97
N ALA A 114 -1.87 -6.29 -9.66
CA ALA A 114 -2.30 -6.06 -11.04
C ALA A 114 -3.24 -4.86 -11.16
N PHE A 115 -4.19 -4.71 -10.23
CA PHE A 115 -5.09 -3.55 -10.19
C PHE A 115 -4.31 -2.25 -9.94
N ILE A 116 -3.42 -2.22 -8.94
CA ILE A 116 -2.59 -1.06 -8.65
C ILE A 116 -1.67 -0.71 -9.82
N ARG A 117 -1.10 -1.71 -10.50
CA ARG A 117 -0.29 -1.47 -11.70
C ARG A 117 -1.08 -0.76 -12.80
N GLN A 118 -2.29 -1.23 -13.09
CA GLN A 118 -3.16 -0.61 -14.10
C GLN A 118 -3.53 0.83 -13.74
N GLU A 119 -3.86 1.09 -12.47
CA GLU A 119 -4.15 2.44 -12.02
C GLU A 119 -2.89 3.33 -12.04
N ALA A 120 -1.72 2.80 -11.68
CA ALA A 120 -0.47 3.55 -11.73
C ALA A 120 -0.13 3.95 -13.19
N GLU A 121 -0.26 3.03 -14.13
CA GLU A 121 -0.12 3.29 -15.57
C GLU A 121 -1.11 4.37 -16.04
N ARG A 122 -2.39 4.26 -15.64
CA ARG A 122 -3.45 5.19 -16.01
C ARG A 122 -3.19 6.62 -15.53
N PHE A 123 -2.63 6.79 -14.34
CA PHE A 123 -2.37 8.08 -13.73
C PHE A 123 -0.91 8.55 -13.88
N GLY A 124 -0.08 7.81 -14.61
CA GLY A 124 1.31 8.19 -14.89
C GLY A 124 2.27 8.04 -13.71
N TYR A 125 1.97 7.17 -12.75
CA TYR A 125 2.86 6.88 -11.63
C TYR A 125 3.77 5.70 -11.91
N THR A 126 4.99 5.75 -11.36
CA THR A 126 5.90 4.61 -11.43
C THR A 126 5.38 3.48 -10.56
N TYR A 127 5.34 2.28 -11.14
CA TYR A 127 5.05 1.05 -10.44
C TYR A 127 6.29 0.15 -10.43
N VAL A 128 6.68 -0.34 -9.27
CA VAL A 128 7.79 -1.30 -9.12
C VAL A 128 7.24 -2.63 -8.66
N ASP A 129 7.52 -3.67 -9.45
CA ASP A 129 7.19 -5.04 -9.10
C ASP A 129 8.28 -5.63 -8.20
N MET A 130 7.89 -6.01 -6.98
CA MET A 130 8.79 -6.48 -5.93
C MET A 130 9.10 -7.98 -6.04
N VAL A 131 8.72 -8.63 -7.15
CA VAL A 131 9.14 -10.01 -7.43
C VAL A 131 10.66 -10.06 -7.60
N SER A 132 11.25 -11.13 -7.07
CA SER A 132 12.69 -11.43 -7.00
C SER A 132 13.44 -10.74 -5.85
N ASP A 133 14.52 -10.02 -6.13
CA ASP A 133 15.39 -9.41 -5.12
C ASP A 133 14.72 -8.17 -4.53
N PHE A 134 14.06 -8.36 -3.38
CA PHE A 134 13.33 -7.30 -2.70
C PHE A 134 14.20 -6.09 -2.37
N SER A 135 15.45 -6.31 -1.96
CA SER A 135 16.36 -5.24 -1.58
C SER A 135 16.75 -4.39 -2.79
N GLN A 136 17.04 -5.03 -3.92
CA GLN A 136 17.30 -4.31 -5.16
C GLN A 136 16.05 -3.53 -5.62
N ARG A 137 14.88 -4.16 -5.63
CA ARG A 137 13.63 -3.51 -6.07
C ARG A 137 13.23 -2.35 -5.18
N LEU A 138 13.48 -2.45 -3.88
CA LEU A 138 13.22 -1.36 -2.95
C LEU A 138 14.14 -0.17 -3.23
N ALA A 139 15.44 -0.42 -3.47
CA ALA A 139 16.37 0.63 -3.86
C ALA A 139 15.95 1.32 -5.18
N GLU A 140 15.48 0.55 -6.17
CA GLU A 140 14.91 1.10 -7.41
C GLU A 140 13.70 2.01 -7.14
N ALA A 141 12.79 1.61 -6.26
CA ALA A 141 11.64 2.42 -5.88
C ALA A 141 12.03 3.69 -5.10
N GLU A 142 12.98 3.60 -4.17
CA GLU A 142 13.49 4.74 -3.41
C GLU A 142 14.20 5.76 -4.31
N MET A 143 14.94 5.31 -5.33
CA MET A 143 15.56 6.20 -6.30
C MET A 143 14.51 7.07 -7.01
N VAL A 144 13.37 6.51 -7.42
CA VAL A 144 12.26 7.29 -8.03
C VAL A 144 11.82 8.47 -7.15
N LEU A 145 11.86 8.31 -5.83
CA LEU A 145 11.48 9.36 -4.88
C LEU A 145 12.58 10.41 -4.65
N THR A 146 13.82 10.17 -5.08
CA THR A 146 14.97 11.04 -4.79
C THR A 146 15.50 11.76 -6.03
N THR A 147 15.49 11.10 -7.20
CA THR A 147 15.84 11.72 -8.47
C THR A 147 14.67 12.53 -9.03
N SER A 148 14.72 13.85 -8.85
CA SER A 148 13.91 14.80 -9.62
C SER A 148 14.67 15.24 -10.87
N VAL A 149 13.98 15.30 -12.01
CA VAL A 149 14.23 16.31 -13.05
C VAL A 149 13.57 17.61 -12.61
#